data_AF-A0A1S9I233-F1
#
_entry.id   AF-A0A1S9I233-F1
#
_cell.length_a   1.000
_cell.length_b   1.000
_cell.length_c   1.000
_cell.angle_alpha   90.00
_cell.angle_beta   90.00
_cell.angle_gamma   90.00
#
_symmetry.space_group_name_H-M   'P 1'
#
loop_
_entity.id
_entity.type
_entity.pdbx_description
1 polymer ?
#
loop_
_entity_poly.entity_id
_entity_poly.type
_entity_poly.pdbx_seq_one_letter_code
_entity_poly.pdbx_strand_id
1 'polypeptide(L)' 'MKIWRGPKYHEDGVEQLCDYLDVHDLNKGYLLVFNFNKNKEFKEERTNIEGKEIFTLFFKKNI' A
#
# COMPACT_ATOMS: atom_id res chain seq x y z
N MET A 1 -12.54 -5.99 2.61
CA MET A 1 -11.31 -6.58 2.02
C MET A 1 -11.21 -6.11 0.57
N LYS A 2 -10.26 -5.22 0.23
CA LYS A 2 -10.10 -4.72 -1.16
C LYS A 2 -9.27 -5.74 -1.97
N ILE A 3 -9.82 -6.22 -3.09
CA ILE A 3 -9.18 -7.17 -4.00
C ILE A 3 -8.25 -6.39 -4.94
N TRP A 4 -7.00 -6.83 -5.09
CA TRP A 4 -6.03 -6.24 -6.00
C TRP A 4 -6.40 -6.46 -7.47
N ARG A 5 -6.53 -5.40 -8.29
CA ARG A 5 -6.76 -5.51 -9.76
C ARG A 5 -5.71 -4.83 -10.65
N GLY A 6 -4.56 -4.40 -10.10
CA GLY A 6 -3.49 -3.80 -10.89
C GLY A 6 -2.94 -2.49 -10.30
N PRO A 7 -2.02 -1.81 -11.02
CA PRO A 7 -1.27 -0.65 -10.52
C PRO A 7 -2.15 0.47 -9.96
N LYS A 8 -3.26 0.77 -10.64
CA LYS A 8 -4.23 1.80 -10.21
C LYS A 8 -4.78 1.58 -8.79
N TYR A 9 -4.97 0.33 -8.37
CA TYR A 9 -5.44 0.04 -7.00
C TYR A 9 -4.38 0.33 -5.93
N HIS A 10 -3.09 0.31 -6.28
CA HIS A 10 -2.04 0.75 -5.36
C HIS A 10 -2.03 2.25 -5.24
N GLU A 11 -2.11 2.97 -6.37
CA GLU A 11 -2.21 4.42 -6.40
C GLU A 11 -3.41 4.91 -5.56
N ASP A 12 -4.60 4.38 -5.82
CA ASP A 12 -5.81 4.70 -5.05
C ASP A 12 -5.67 4.37 -3.55
N GLY A 13 -4.94 3.29 -3.22
CA GLY A 13 -4.71 2.87 -1.84
C GLY A 13 -3.71 3.74 -1.10
N VAL A 14 -2.72 4.27 -1.82
CA VAL A 14 -1.74 5.22 -1.31
C VAL A 14 -2.39 6.59 -1.10
N GLU A 15 -3.19 7.07 -2.07
CA GLU A 15 -3.94 8.33 -1.95
C GLU A 15 -4.86 8.29 -0.72
N GLN A 16 -5.65 7.23 -0.57
CA GLN A 16 -6.51 7.05 0.60
C GLN A 16 -5.74 7.03 1.93
N LEU A 17 -4.53 6.47 1.94
CA LEU A 17 -3.68 6.46 3.14
C LEU A 17 -3.13 7.86 3.42
N CYS A 18 -2.71 8.62 2.40
CA CYS A 18 -2.29 10.00 2.56
C CYS A 18 -3.40 10.87 3.16
N ASP A 19 -4.62 10.80 2.62
CA ASP A 19 -5.78 11.53 3.14
C ASP A 19 -6.03 11.20 4.62
N TYR A 20 -5.95 9.92 4.98
CA TYR A 20 -6.10 9.48 6.36
C TYR A 20 -5.02 10.09 7.27
N LEU A 21 -3.77 10.07 6.82
CA LEU A 21 -2.66 10.63 7.60
C LEU A 21 -2.82 12.14 7.78
N ASP A 22 -3.30 12.87 6.77
CA ASP A 22 -3.56 14.31 6.87
C ASP A 22 -4.65 14.64 7.89
N VAL A 23 -5.76 13.89 7.90
CA VAL A 23 -6.83 14.08 8.89
C VAL A 23 -6.33 13.88 10.33
N HIS A 24 -5.29 13.07 10.51
CA HIS A 24 -4.73 12.71 11.82
C HIS A 24 -3.41 13.40 12.16
N ASP A 25 -2.93 14.33 11.31
CA ASP A 25 -1.63 15.02 11.45
C ASP A 25 -0.45 14.03 11.64
N LEU A 26 -0.46 12.97 10.85
CA LEU A 26 0.55 11.91 10.86
C LEU A 26 1.43 11.99 9.61
N ASN A 27 2.68 11.56 9.76
CA ASN A 27 3.66 11.55 8.67
C ASN A 27 4.18 10.15 8.32
N LYS A 28 3.65 9.09 8.95
CA LYS A 28 4.08 7.70 8.72
C LYS A 28 2.89 6.78 8.54
N GLY A 29 2.89 6.05 7.43
CA GLY A 29 1.83 5.11 7.08
C GLY A 29 2.37 3.73 6.71
N TYR A 30 1.56 2.69 6.94
CA TYR A 30 1.85 1.33 6.56
C TYR A 30 0.76 0.81 5.61
N LEU A 31 1.16 0.32 4.45
CA LEU A 31 0.25 -0.23 3.45
C LEU A 31 0.50 -1.73 3.27
N LEU A 32 -0.53 -2.54 3.52
CA LEU A 32 -0.51 -3.98 3.36
C LEU A 32 -1.20 -4.36 2.03
N VAL A 33 -0.44 -4.89 1.08
CA VAL A 33 -0.95 -5.28 -0.23
C VAL A 33 -0.91 -6.79 -0.37
N PHE A 34 -2.09 -7.42 -0.50
CA PHE A 34 -2.18 -8.85 -0.78
C PHE A 34 -2.32 -9.10 -2.28
N ASN A 35 -1.35 -9.83 -2.83
CA ASN A 35 -1.42 -10.29 -4.20
C ASN A 35 -1.94 -11.73 -4.27
N PHE A 36 -3.01 -11.93 -5.04
CA PHE A 36 -3.60 -13.23 -5.31
C PHE A 36 -2.96 -13.94 -6.51
N ASN A 37 -2.10 -13.24 -7.25
CA ASN A 37 -1.41 -13.81 -8.39
C ASN A 37 -0.24 -14.68 -7.90
N LYS A 38 -0.27 -15.99 -8.20
CA LYS A 38 0.63 -17.01 -7.64
C LYS A 38 2.12 -16.79 -7.94
N ASN A 39 2.43 -15.95 -8.94
CA ASN A 39 3.79 -15.73 -9.42
C ASN A 39 4.51 -14.55 -8.78
N LYS A 40 3.84 -13.75 -7.93
CA LYS A 40 4.50 -12.61 -7.27
C LYS A 40 5.06 -13.01 -5.91
N GLU A 41 6.33 -12.66 -5.72
CA GLU A 41 7.07 -12.86 -4.47
C GLU A 41 6.81 -11.73 -3.48
N PHE A 42 7.23 -11.95 -2.23
CA PHE A 42 7.24 -10.91 -1.21
C PHE A 42 8.12 -9.75 -1.64
N LYS A 43 7.63 -8.52 -1.44
CA LYS A 43 8.37 -7.29 -1.71
C LYS A 43 8.08 -6.27 -0.61
N GLU A 44 9.08 -5.51 -0.22
CA GLU A 44 8.91 -4.29 0.56
C GLU A 44 9.24 -3.07 -0.28
N GLU A 45 8.59 -1.95 0.04
CA GLU A 45 8.81 -0.67 -0.62
C GLU A 45 8.65 0.46 0.39
N ARG A 46 9.55 1.44 0.31
CA ARG A 46 9.51 2.67 1.12
C ARG A 46 9.44 3.85 0.17
N THR A 47 8.40 4.65 0.31
CA THR A 47 8.21 5.85 -0.51
C THR A 47 7.99 7.06 0.38
N ASN A 48 8.43 8.22 -0.09
CA ASN A 48 8.07 9.50 0.49
C ASN A 48 7.09 10.20 -0.46
N ILE A 49 5.90 10.50 0.04
CA ILE A 49 4.82 11.10 -0.75
C ILE A 49 4.30 12.27 0.06
N GLU A 50 4.46 13.49 -0.46
CA GLU A 50 4.00 14.72 0.21
C GLU A 50 4.54 14.88 1.64
N GLY A 51 5.79 14.46 1.88
CA GLY A 51 6.41 14.49 3.21
C GLY A 51 6.01 13.34 4.13
N LYS A 52 5.12 12.45 3.68
CA LYS A 52 4.69 11.25 4.41
C LYS A 52 5.54 10.06 4.02
N GLU A 53 6.06 9.33 5.00
CA GLU A 53 6.82 8.09 4.80
C GLU A 53 5.86 6.90 4.78
N ILE A 54 5.74 6.24 3.63
CA ILE A 54 4.84 5.11 3.42
C ILE A 54 5.66 3.83 3.28
N PHE A 55 5.39 2.86 4.16
CA PHE A 55 5.96 1.52 4.12
C PHE A 55 4.95 0.55 3.53
N THR A 56 5.21 0.08 2.32
CA THR A 56 4.35 -0.90 1.65
C THR A 56 4.95 -2.30 1.74
N LEU A 57 4.14 -3.26 2.21
CA LEU A 57 4.48 -4.67 2.24
C LEU A 57 3.56 -5.45 1.30
N PHE A 58 4.16 -6.11 0.32
CA PHE A 58 3.46 -6.95 -0.65
C PHE A 58 3.54 -8.41 -0.22
N PHE A 59 2.39 -8.97 0.16
CA PHE A 59 2.27 -10.36 0.56
C PHE A 59 1.73 -11.21 -0.59
N LYS A 60 2.33 -12.39 -0.77
CA LYS A 60 1.75 -13.47 -1.57
C LYS A 60 0.66 -14.14 -0.77
N LYS A 61 -0.56 -14.17 -1.29
CA LYS A 61 -1.65 -14.95 -0.69
C LYS A 61 -1.85 -16.26 -1.46
N ASN A 62 -1.51 -17.37 -0.81
CA ASN A 62 -1.86 -18.70 -1.30
C ASN A 62 -3.32 -18.98 -0.91
N ILE A 63 -4.22 -18.98 -1.89
CA ILE A 63 -5.58 -19.54 -1.77
C ILE A 63 -5.61 -20.81 -2.61
#